data_AF-A0A5J5I2N2-F1
#
_entry.id   AF-A0A5J5I2N2-F1
#
_cell.length_a   1.000
_cell.length_b   1.000
_cell.length_c   1.000
_cell.angle_alpha   90.00
_cell.angle_beta   90.00
_cell.angle_gamma   90.00
#
_symmetry.space_group_name_H-M   'P 1'
#
loop_
_entity.id
_entity.type
_entity.pdbx_description
1 polymer ?
#
loop_
_entity_poly.entity_id
_entity_poly.type
_entity_poly.pdbx_seq_one_letter_code
_entity_poly.pdbx_strand_id
1 'polypeptide(L)'
;MNKKDRIVREILGWKEHGKNCWYDVEKDAFVHESYFLPEKFMEHAMVIVKKLEMFGVKYRTNGVSIVCFDNAVGTGATLPEAITDAAYALIEDYYSVAENRS
;
A
#
# COMPACT_ATOMS: atom_id res chain seq x y z
N MET A 1 -7.96 -5.40 11.14
CA MET A 1 -7.10 -4.34 10.60
C MET A 1 -7.55 -4.06 9.18
N ASN A 2 -7.81 -2.80 8.81
CA ASN A 2 -8.35 -2.50 7.47
C ASN A 2 -7.21 -2.51 6.42
N LYS A 3 -7.58 -2.44 5.13
CA LYS A 3 -6.64 -2.44 3.99
C LYS A 3 -5.55 -1.38 4.13
N LYS A 4 -5.95 -0.14 4.44
CA LYS A 4 -5.07 1.02 4.61
C LYS A 4 -4.07 0.80 5.75
N ASP A 5 -4.52 0.30 6.90
CA ASP A 5 -3.65 0.00 8.05
C ASP A 5 -2.55 -1.02 7.68
N ARG A 6 -2.90 -2.07 6.92
CA ARG A 6 -1.93 -3.08 6.46
C ARG A 6 -0.90 -2.50 5.52
N ILE A 7 -1.33 -1.70 4.54
CA ILE A 7 -0.41 -1.03 3.62
C ILE A 7 0.54 -0.10 4.38
N VAL A 8 0.01 0.71 5.30
CA VAL A 8 0.82 1.66 6.07
C VAL A 8 1.89 0.96 6.89
N ARG A 9 1.56 -0.16 7.52
CA ARG A 9 2.50 -0.92 8.35
C ARG A 9 3.49 -1.74 7.55
N GLU A 10 3.01 -2.55 6.62
CA GLU A 10 3.83 -3.57 5.94
C GLU A 10 4.62 -2.99 4.77
N ILE A 11 4.13 -1.94 4.12
CA ILE A 11 4.80 -1.31 2.98
C ILE A 11 5.49 -0.01 3.40
N LEU A 12 4.75 0.91 4.03
CA LEU A 12 5.32 2.22 4.39
C LEU A 12 6.20 2.16 5.64
N GLY A 13 6.06 1.14 6.48
CA GLY A 13 6.83 0.99 7.72
C GLY A 13 6.45 2.00 8.80
N TRP A 14 5.30 2.67 8.68
CA TRP A 14 4.86 3.63 9.69
C TRP A 14 4.35 2.87 10.91
N LYS A 15 4.61 3.46 12.08
CA LYS A 15 4.28 2.83 13.37
C LYS A 15 2.92 3.30 13.84
N GLU A 16 2.12 2.40 14.39
CA GLU A 16 0.87 2.77 15.05
C GLU A 16 1.15 3.74 16.21
N HIS A 17 0.41 4.84 16.27
CA HIS A 17 0.60 5.87 17.29
C HIS A 17 -0.74 6.43 17.75
N GLY A 18 -1.37 5.76 18.72
CA GLY A 18 -2.65 6.18 19.27
C GLY A 18 -3.83 5.94 18.32
N LYS A 19 -4.99 6.53 18.65
CA LYS A 19 -6.22 6.27 17.92
C LYS A 19 -6.15 6.89 16.51
N ASN A 20 -6.27 6.04 15.49
CA ASN A 20 -6.37 6.44 14.08
C ASN A 20 -5.17 7.27 13.57
N CYS A 21 -4.01 7.10 14.18
CA CYS A 21 -2.80 7.83 13.84
C CYS A 21 -1.64 6.86 13.64
N TRP A 22 -0.78 7.21 12.69
CA TRP A 22 0.51 6.56 12.49
C TRP A 22 1.62 7.58 12.61
N TYR A 23 2.82 7.09 12.88
CA TYR A 23 4.05 7.86 12.90
C TYR A 23 4.92 7.44 11.72
N ASP A 24 5.10 8.36 10.77
CA ASP A 24 6.01 8.25 9.64
C ASP A 24 7.45 8.47 10.14
N VAL A 25 8.17 7.37 10.31
CA VAL A 25 9.54 7.37 10.82
C VAL A 25 10.53 8.05 9.87
N GLU A 26 10.23 8.11 8.57
CA GLU A 26 11.14 8.71 7.59
C GLU A 26 11.02 10.24 7.58
N LYS A 27 9.82 10.75 7.89
CA LYS A 27 9.51 12.18 7.90
C LYS A 27 9.44 12.80 9.29
N ASP A 28 9.59 12.01 10.34
CA ASP A 28 9.40 12.42 11.73
C ASP A 28 8.05 13.16 11.94
N ALA A 29 6.97 12.53 11.45
CA ALA A 29 5.65 13.18 11.40
C ALA A 29 4.51 12.23 11.80
N PHE A 30 3.49 12.80 12.45
CA PHE A 30 2.24 12.10 12.74
C PHE A 30 1.25 12.25 11.59
N VAL A 31 0.63 11.15 11.18
CA VAL A 31 -0.36 11.10 10.11
C VAL A 31 -1.65 10.51 10.65
N HIS A 32 -2.67 11.35 10.79
CA HIS A 32 -4.02 10.86 11.09
C HIS A 32 -4.64 10.21 9.85
N GLU A 33 -5.45 9.18 10.07
CA GLU A 33 -5.97 8.30 9.03
C GLU A 33 -6.79 8.99 7.95
N SER A 34 -7.37 10.15 8.28
CA SER A 34 -8.17 10.98 7.38
C SER A 34 -7.32 11.74 6.37
N TYR A 35 -6.02 11.92 6.65
CA TYR A 35 -5.09 12.61 5.75
C TYR A 35 -4.45 11.67 4.74
N PHE A 36 -4.40 10.37 5.01
CA PHE A 36 -3.88 9.38 4.07
C PHE A 36 -5.02 8.57 3.45
N LEU A 37 -5.46 8.99 2.26
CA LEU A 37 -6.56 8.39 1.50
C LEU A 37 -6.07 7.91 0.11
N PRO A 38 -5.32 6.80 0.06
CA PRO A 38 -4.68 6.32 -1.18
C PRO A 38 -5.68 5.84 -2.25
N GLU A 39 -6.87 5.40 -1.85
CA GLU A 39 -7.93 5.02 -2.80
C GLU A 39 -8.54 6.24 -3.51
N LYS A 40 -8.37 7.46 -2.97
CA LYS A 40 -9.01 8.68 -3.49
C LYS A 40 -8.05 9.64 -4.17
N PHE A 41 -6.82 9.74 -3.65
CA PHE A 41 -5.85 10.73 -4.10
C PHE A 41 -4.64 10.06 -4.73
N MET A 42 -4.34 10.45 -5.96
CA MET A 42 -3.23 9.90 -6.73
C MET A 42 -1.89 10.15 -6.05
N GLU A 43 -1.66 11.34 -5.45
CA GLU A 43 -0.43 11.62 -4.71
C GLU A 43 -0.19 10.62 -3.57
N HIS A 44 -1.24 10.17 -2.89
CA HIS A 44 -1.15 9.20 -1.80
C HIS A 44 -0.89 7.79 -2.33
N ALA A 45 -1.58 7.38 -3.39
CA ALA A 45 -1.34 6.10 -4.05
C ALA A 45 0.11 5.98 -4.54
N MET A 46 0.67 7.07 -5.09
CA MET A 46 2.05 7.09 -5.56
C MET A 46 3.10 7.01 -4.45
N VAL A 47 2.77 7.31 -3.19
CA VAL A 47 3.67 7.02 -2.06
C VAL A 47 3.90 5.52 -1.93
N ILE A 48 2.84 4.72 -2.12
CA ILE A 48 2.91 3.25 -2.07
C ILE A 48 3.78 2.72 -3.21
N VAL A 49 3.53 3.20 -4.44
CA VAL A 49 4.31 2.81 -5.63
C VAL A 49 5.80 3.06 -5.40
N LYS A 50 6.17 4.28 -5.02
CA LYS A 50 7.57 4.66 -4.80
C LYS A 50 8.23 3.78 -3.73
N LYS A 51 7.53 3.50 -2.64
CA LYS A 51 8.06 2.69 -1.55
C LYS A 51 8.31 1.23 -1.99
N LEU A 52 7.38 0.65 -2.76
CA LEU A 52 7.55 -0.69 -3.32
C LEU A 52 8.68 -0.76 -4.34
N GLU A 53 8.79 0.24 -5.22
CA GLU A 53 9.91 0.33 -6.18
C GLU A 53 11.27 0.44 -5.48
N MET A 54 11.36 1.14 -4.35
CA MET A 54 12.57 1.17 -3.51
C MET A 54 12.96 -0.21 -2.97
N PHE A 55 11.99 -1.11 -2.78
CA PHE A 55 12.23 -2.52 -2.42
C PHE A 55 12.47 -3.43 -3.63
N GLY A 56 12.51 -2.88 -4.85
CA GLY A 56 12.76 -3.62 -6.08
C GLY A 56 11.53 -4.28 -6.70
N VAL A 57 10.33 -3.99 -6.19
CA VAL A 57 9.06 -4.50 -6.72
C VAL A 57 8.74 -3.80 -8.04
N LYS A 58 8.37 -4.57 -9.07
CA LYS A 58 8.08 -4.00 -10.39
C LYS A 58 6.62 -3.52 -10.48
N TYR A 59 6.45 -2.22 -10.66
CA TYR A 59 5.16 -1.60 -10.94
C TYR A 59 4.81 -1.65 -12.44
N ARG A 60 3.59 -2.10 -12.77
CA ARG A 60 3.03 -2.05 -14.14
C ARG A 60 1.56 -1.64 -14.07
N THR A 61 1.07 -0.91 -15.08
CA THR A 61 -0.35 -0.51 -15.13
C THR A 61 -0.85 -0.37 -16.56
N ASN A 62 -2.15 -0.53 -16.76
CA ASN A 62 -2.84 -0.13 -18.00
C ASN A 62 -3.19 1.36 -18.03
N GLY A 63 -2.85 2.12 -16.97
CA GLY A 63 -3.07 3.56 -16.85
C GLY A 63 -4.44 3.96 -16.33
N VAL A 64 -5.38 3.03 -16.13
CA VAL A 64 -6.77 3.37 -15.80
C VAL A 64 -7.29 2.61 -14.58
N SER A 65 -7.26 1.28 -14.62
CA SER A 65 -8.05 0.45 -13.70
C SER A 65 -7.35 -0.83 -13.27
N ILE A 66 -6.18 -1.14 -13.82
CA ILE A 66 -5.43 -2.36 -13.50
C ILE A 66 -3.99 -1.99 -13.19
N VAL A 67 -3.51 -2.51 -12.06
CA VAL A 67 -2.14 -2.35 -11.58
C VAL A 67 -1.59 -3.72 -11.19
N CYS A 68 -0.32 -3.94 -11.50
CA CYS A 68 0.44 -5.08 -11.04
C CYS A 68 1.65 -4.61 -10.23
N PHE A 69 1.88 -5.26 -9.09
CA PHE A 69 3.15 -5.24 -8.36
C PHE A 69 3.74 -6.65 -8.39
N ASP A 70 4.78 -6.84 -9.20
CA ASP A 70 5.28 -8.18 -9.56
C ASP A 70 4.17 -9.10 -10.06
N ASN A 71 3.74 -10.08 -9.26
CA ASN A 71 2.68 -11.02 -9.61
C ASN A 71 1.32 -10.66 -8.98
N ALA A 72 1.30 -9.74 -8.02
CA ALA A 72 0.09 -9.29 -7.37
C ALA A 72 -0.66 -8.31 -8.28
N VAL A 73 -1.97 -8.51 -8.43
CA VAL A 73 -2.82 -7.72 -9.32
C VAL A 73 -3.92 -7.04 -8.51
N GLY A 74 -4.10 -5.76 -8.75
CA GLY A 74 -5.21 -4.96 -8.23
C GLY A 74 -6.04 -4.35 -9.34
N THR A 75 -7.33 -4.21 -9.07
CA THR A 75 -8.29 -3.60 -9.99
C THR A 75 -9.13 -2.57 -9.25
N GLY A 76 -9.46 -1.46 -9.89
CA GLY A 76 -10.31 -0.41 -9.30
C GLY A 76 -11.08 0.38 -10.35
N ALA A 77 -12.06 1.17 -9.92
CA ALA A 77 -12.74 2.11 -10.80
C ALA A 77 -11.81 3.27 -11.19
N THR A 78 -10.80 3.53 -10.37
CA THR A 78 -9.76 4.53 -10.62
C THR A 78 -8.36 3.94 -10.44
N LEU A 79 -7.35 4.62 -10.99
CA LEU A 79 -5.95 4.21 -10.83
C LEU A 79 -5.49 4.22 -9.35
N PRO A 80 -5.83 5.21 -8.50
CA PRO A 80 -5.53 5.16 -7.06
C PRO A 80 -6.13 3.95 -6.34
N GLU A 81 -7.37 3.58 -6.66
CA GLU A 81 -8.00 2.35 -6.14
C GLU A 81 -7.23 1.11 -6.61
N ALA A 82 -6.92 1.00 -7.90
CA ALA A 82 -6.20 -0.14 -8.45
C ALA A 82 -4.79 -0.29 -7.84
N ILE A 83 -4.08 0.82 -7.59
CA ILE A 83 -2.80 0.83 -6.88
C ILE A 83 -2.97 0.28 -5.46
N THR A 84 -3.96 0.79 -4.73
CA THR A 84 -4.19 0.40 -3.33
C THR A 84 -4.56 -1.08 -3.23
N ASP A 85 -5.38 -1.57 -4.16
CA ASP A 85 -5.79 -2.98 -4.22
C ASP A 85 -4.61 -3.89 -4.58
N ALA A 86 -3.77 -3.49 -5.54
CA ALA A 86 -2.61 -4.28 -5.93
C ALA A 86 -1.59 -4.38 -4.78
N ALA A 87 -1.39 -3.29 -4.04
CA ALA A 87 -0.52 -3.26 -2.89
C ALA A 87 -1.03 -4.15 -1.76
N TYR A 88 -2.35 -4.17 -1.53
CA TYR A 88 -2.96 -5.07 -0.57
C TYR A 88 -2.82 -6.55 -0.99
N ALA A 89 -3.07 -6.85 -2.26
CA ALA A 89 -2.91 -8.19 -2.81
C ALA A 89 -1.46 -8.71 -2.65
N LEU A 90 -0.47 -7.84 -2.85
CA LEU A 90 0.94 -8.19 -2.64
C LEU A 90 1.23 -8.62 -1.19
N ILE A 91 0.64 -7.92 -0.22
CA ILE A 91 0.76 -8.27 1.20
C ILE A 91 0.14 -9.66 1.44
N GLU A 92 -1.07 -9.91 0.92
CA GLU A 92 -1.75 -11.20 1.09
C GLU A 92 -0.97 -12.36 0.46
N ASP A 93 -0.44 -12.16 -0.74
CA ASP A 93 0.37 -13.15 -1.43
C ASP A 93 1.61 -13.50 -0.60
N TYR A 94 2.30 -12.50 -0.04
CA TYR A 94 3.48 -12.71 0.82
C TYR A 94 3.16 -13.55 2.06
N TYR A 95 2.08 -13.22 2.78
CA TYR A 95 1.69 -13.97 3.98
C TYR A 95 1.17 -15.38 3.67
N SER A 96 0.46 -15.58 2.56
CA SER A 96 0.01 -16.92 2.15
C SER A 96 1.20 -17.86 1.89
N VAL A 97 2.31 -17.35 1.36
CA VAL A 97 3.52 -18.13 1.12
C VAL A 97 4.26 -18.42 2.44
N ALA A 98 4.18 -17.52 3.42
CA ALA A 98 4.82 -17.71 4.73
C ALA A 98 4.14 -18.79 5.57
N GLU A 99 2.80 -18.83 5.61
CA GLU A 99 2.03 -19.84 6.37
C GLU A 99 2.21 -21.26 5.80
N ASN A 100 2.43 -21.40 4.50
CA ASN A 100 2.71 -22.71 3.87
C ASN A 100 4.14 -23.22 4.10
N ARG A 101 5.00 -22.46 4.79
CA ARG A 101 6.40 -22.80 5.08
C ARG A 101 6.67 -23.02 6.58
N SER A 102 5.67 -22.85 7.44
CA SER A 102 5.77 -23.01 8.90
C SER A 102 5.25 -24.37 9.38
#